data_AF-A0A9P1GTA4-F1
#
_entry.id   AF-A0A9P1GTA4-F1
#
_cell.length_a   1.000
_cell.length_b   1.000
_cell.length_c   1.000
_cell.angle_alpha   90.00
_cell.angle_beta   90.00
_cell.angle_gamma   90.00
#
_symmetry.space_group_name_H-M   'P 1'
#
loop_
_entity.id
_entity.type
_entity.pdbx_description
1 polymer ?
#
loop_
_entity_poly.entity_id
_entity_poly.type
_entity_poly.pdbx_seq_one_letter_code
_entity_poly.pdbx_strand_id
1 'polypeptide(L)'
;MVNTMESPEESFERLRQALNVLKEQHYDPWNWHEYLGEDPLDILEEDEEEEDAEMMALKPKARKNIDRLKSHLITVVQELNRAGHAADLAYYYMSIHPELMKDCVVIMGSAGDIDEDLLLESGDGSPEKVMAALQAKLDVANERITQLTDEVNDLRGRLIETNYESEDRLRNWSCCKMQAEEAIQRLDKQTRTLNAVLEREAELQADYDDLWARHVRASKMMVYKARQGLRDRLFAQNKKENLFYAFQGFMYILQQEKEERIRREQEEMRDSVEFALRNEVRFLLNENLRCNDSVKRLTGEQNRLKLDRRALAKRLLYRQRPYERLEYLQWIWELWQPLRAALRLEKHLDTTQASLAAVNQQLTWSSKQMVPLMNFMDQLRMEVLREQLEGDLMRRELVAASARQFAALTERLRLQRAQELEILARLRDLENEAKDERIAVLEREIAEDKHIHALKGMIVDLEYNLRRALDRRKQRSYVVPPSGQKCVQCGRETSYRAWKLPPEGLARSASEVDLSRERPSAVASPPKIERSQSRGNARAAWSDEEKEKESKFLAVWR
;
A
#
# COMPACT_ATOMS: atom_id res chain seq x y z
N MET A 1 42.47 11.04 78.37
CA MET A 1 41.61 10.47 77.32
C MET A 1 42.03 9.03 77.17
N VAL A 2 41.17 8.11 77.59
CA VAL A 2 41.40 6.67 77.44
C VAL A 2 41.29 6.41 75.93
N ASN A 3 42.42 6.23 75.25
CA ASN A 3 42.41 5.59 73.94
C ASN A 3 41.95 4.16 74.22
N THR A 4 40.67 3.90 74.02
CA THR A 4 40.19 2.53 73.81
C THR A 4 40.94 2.02 72.59
N MET A 5 42.03 1.27 72.81
CA MET A 5 42.71 0.56 71.74
C MET A 5 41.70 -0.43 71.19
N GLU A 6 41.19 -0.11 70.01
CA GLU A 6 40.31 -0.96 69.23
C GLU A 6 41.00 -2.30 69.01
N SER A 7 40.30 -3.40 69.29
CA SER A 7 40.87 -4.73 69.10
C SER A 7 41.04 -5.07 67.61
N PRO A 8 41.92 -6.02 67.25
CA PRO A 8 42.04 -6.50 65.87
C PRO A 8 40.68 -6.97 65.33
N GLU A 9 39.91 -7.74 66.10
CA GLU A 9 38.58 -8.23 65.70
C GLU A 9 37.60 -7.08 65.40
N GLU A 10 37.55 -6.06 66.25
CA GLU A 10 36.69 -4.87 66.05
C GLU A 10 37.09 -4.07 64.80
N SER A 11 38.40 -3.98 64.51
CA SER A 11 38.90 -3.26 63.34
C SER A 11 38.51 -3.95 62.03
N PHE A 12 38.57 -5.29 62.03
CA PHE A 12 38.16 -6.13 60.90
C PHE A 12 36.64 -6.16 60.70
N GLU A 13 35.87 -6.12 61.80
CA GLU A 13 34.40 -5.98 61.74
C GLU A 13 33.99 -4.61 61.17
N ARG A 14 34.70 -3.53 61.55
CA ARG A 14 34.46 -2.20 60.95
C ARG A 14 34.82 -2.14 59.47
N LEU A 15 35.90 -2.79 59.06
CA LEU A 15 36.25 -2.92 57.64
C LEU A 15 35.15 -3.67 56.88
N ARG A 16 34.65 -4.79 57.41
CA ARG A 16 33.53 -5.53 56.82
C ARG A 16 32.28 -4.67 56.70
N GLN A 17 31.92 -3.93 57.75
CA GLN A 17 30.77 -3.04 57.74
C GLN A 17 30.91 -1.93 56.68
N ALA A 18 32.09 -1.31 56.57
CA ALA A 18 32.35 -0.29 55.55
C ALA A 18 32.24 -0.87 54.12
N LEU A 19 32.76 -2.08 53.89
CA LEU A 19 32.66 -2.77 52.60
C LEU A 19 31.22 -3.20 52.27
N ASN A 20 30.44 -3.64 53.27
CA ASN A 20 29.03 -3.98 53.08
C ASN A 20 28.20 -2.75 52.73
N VAL A 21 28.45 -1.60 53.36
CA VAL A 21 27.78 -0.33 53.00
C VAL A 21 28.07 0.04 51.54
N LEU A 22 29.32 -0.07 51.10
CA LEU A 22 29.69 0.13 49.69
C LEU A 22 28.97 -0.85 48.76
N LYS A 23 28.89 -2.12 49.14
CA LYS A 23 28.26 -3.18 48.35
C LYS A 23 26.74 -3.03 48.26
N GLU A 24 26.07 -2.69 49.35
CA GLU A 24 24.60 -2.62 49.37
C GLU A 24 24.08 -1.29 48.79
N GLN A 25 24.81 -0.18 49.00
CA GLN A 25 24.31 1.15 48.65
C GLN A 25 24.86 1.68 47.32
N HIS A 26 26.01 1.18 46.85
CA HIS A 26 26.74 1.81 45.74
C HIS A 26 27.19 0.85 44.62
N TYR A 27 27.13 -0.47 44.83
CA TYR A 27 27.61 -1.47 43.87
C TYR A 27 26.62 -1.83 42.77
N ASP A 28 25.31 -1.61 42.96
CA ASP A 28 24.30 -1.98 41.96
C ASP A 28 24.48 -1.16 40.67
N PRO A 29 24.89 -1.78 39.54
CA PRO A 29 25.06 -1.09 38.27
C PRO A 29 23.73 -0.51 37.74
N TRP A 30 22.59 -1.04 38.20
CA TRP A 30 21.27 -0.60 37.76
C TRP A 30 20.87 0.77 38.28
N ASN A 31 21.39 1.19 39.45
CA ASN A 31 21.17 2.53 39.99
C ASN A 31 21.91 3.62 39.20
N TRP A 32 22.93 3.26 38.41
CA TRP A 32 23.72 4.23 37.65
C TRP A 32 23.07 4.61 36.32
N HIS A 33 22.20 3.75 35.78
CA HIS A 33 21.41 4.03 34.59
C HIS A 33 20.38 5.15 34.82
N GLU A 34 19.93 5.36 36.06
CA GLU A 34 19.03 6.46 36.42
C GLU A 34 19.64 7.85 36.16
N TYR A 35 20.97 7.97 36.16
CA TYR A 35 21.68 9.21 35.87
C TYR A 35 21.95 9.43 34.36
N LEU A 36 21.74 8.39 33.53
CA LEU A 36 21.97 8.40 32.08
C LEU A 36 20.67 8.56 31.27
N GLY A 37 19.51 8.50 31.94
CA GLY A 37 18.21 8.82 31.32
C GLY A 37 18.08 10.31 31.00
N GLU A 38 17.14 10.64 30.11
CA GLU A 38 16.78 12.02 29.76
C GLU A 38 16.48 12.81 31.05
N ASP A 39 17.10 13.99 31.19
CA ASP A 39 16.95 14.82 32.39
C ASP A 39 15.46 15.21 32.47
N PRO A 40 14.72 14.91 33.55
CA PRO A 40 13.30 15.24 33.64
C PRO A 40 13.02 16.74 33.47
N LEU A 41 14.04 17.57 33.65
CA LEU A 41 14.02 19.01 33.42
C LEU A 41 13.99 19.37 31.92
N ASP A 42 14.61 18.57 31.05
CA ASP A 42 14.61 18.80 29.60
C ASP A 42 13.23 18.45 28.97
N ILE A 43 12.42 17.64 29.66
CA ILE A 43 11.05 17.27 29.26
C ILE A 43 10.02 18.30 29.75
N LEU A 44 10.31 19.01 30.84
CA LEU A 44 9.40 20.01 31.44
C LEU A 44 9.55 21.40 30.84
N GLU A 45 10.63 21.70 30.11
CA GLU A 45 10.81 23.00 29.44
C GLU A 45 9.76 23.27 28.34
N GLU A 46 9.01 22.27 27.87
CA GLU A 46 7.94 22.47 26.87
C GLU A 46 6.57 22.87 27.46
N ASP A 47 6.34 22.72 28.77
CA ASP A 47 5.03 22.99 29.42
C ASP A 47 5.03 24.19 30.40
N GLU A 48 6.14 24.92 30.54
CA GLU A 48 6.32 26.00 31.52
C GLU A 48 5.82 27.40 31.08
N GLU A 49 4.66 27.54 30.43
CA GLU A 49 4.13 28.87 30.08
C GLU A 49 3.13 29.49 31.09
N GLU A 50 2.62 28.79 32.12
CA GLU A 50 1.55 29.36 32.97
C GLU A 50 1.59 28.99 34.49
N GLU A 51 2.74 29.01 35.17
CA GLU A 51 2.76 28.96 36.65
C GLU A 51 3.39 30.20 37.31
N ASP A 52 2.71 30.76 38.31
CA ASP A 52 3.08 31.96 39.09
C ASP A 52 4.51 31.89 39.65
N ALA A 53 5.32 32.91 39.36
CA ALA A 53 6.73 33.00 39.72
C ALA A 53 7.02 32.90 41.24
N GLU A 54 6.06 33.29 42.10
CA GLU A 54 6.20 33.19 43.56
C GLU A 54 5.96 31.75 44.09
N MET A 55 5.12 30.96 43.41
CA MET A 55 4.89 29.54 43.71
C MET A 55 6.06 28.67 43.24
N MET A 56 6.71 29.03 42.14
CA MET A 56 7.92 28.37 41.63
C MET A 56 9.12 28.52 42.59
N ALA A 57 9.23 29.63 43.33
CA ALA A 57 10.33 29.87 44.27
C ALA A 57 10.28 28.99 45.54
N LEU A 58 9.11 28.43 45.86
CA LEU A 58 8.90 27.57 47.04
C LEU A 58 8.98 26.07 46.72
N LYS A 59 8.96 25.68 45.44
CA LYS A 59 9.14 24.29 45.02
C LYS A 59 10.63 23.91 45.18
N PRO A 60 10.95 22.74 45.78
CA PRO A 60 12.33 22.26 45.83
C PRO A 60 12.89 22.17 44.41
N LYS A 61 13.95 22.93 44.10
CA LYS A 61 14.58 22.86 42.78
C LYS A 61 15.04 21.42 42.53
N ALA A 62 14.45 20.77 41.53
CA ALA A 62 14.90 19.47 41.06
C ALA A 62 16.36 19.64 40.59
N ARG A 63 17.28 18.87 41.19
CA ARG A 63 18.67 18.87 40.75
C ARG A 63 18.76 18.10 39.43
N LYS A 64 19.52 18.65 38.47
CA LYS A 64 19.87 17.97 37.22
C LYS A 64 20.50 16.61 37.51
N ASN A 65 20.28 15.63 36.64
CA ASN A 65 20.82 14.28 36.77
C ASN A 65 22.35 14.29 36.98
N ILE A 66 23.06 15.21 36.31
CA ILE A 66 24.52 15.38 36.47
C ILE A 66 24.92 15.84 37.88
N ASP A 67 24.13 16.68 38.54
CA ASP A 67 24.45 17.16 39.89
C ASP A 67 24.07 16.15 40.96
N ARG A 68 23.04 15.33 40.72
CA ARG A 68 22.74 14.14 41.52
C ARG A 68 23.89 13.13 41.44
N LEU A 69 24.37 12.84 40.23
CA LEU A 69 25.54 11.97 40.00
C LEU A 69 26.79 12.50 40.71
N LYS A 70 27.11 13.78 40.58
CA LYS A 70 28.24 14.40 41.32
C LYS A 70 28.10 14.20 42.83
N SER A 71 26.91 14.45 43.39
CA SER A 71 26.69 14.28 44.83
C SER A 71 26.83 12.81 45.26
N HIS A 72 26.33 11.87 44.46
CA HIS A 72 26.46 10.44 44.70
C HIS A 72 27.93 10.00 44.64
N LEU A 73 28.68 10.43 43.61
CA LEU A 73 30.12 10.13 43.48
C LEU A 73 30.93 10.69 44.65
N ILE A 74 30.61 11.88 45.16
CA ILE A 74 31.26 12.44 46.35
C ILE A 74 30.99 11.55 47.57
N THR A 75 29.75 11.08 47.75
CA THR A 75 29.41 10.13 48.83
C THR A 75 30.17 8.82 48.68
N VAL A 76 30.22 8.24 47.49
CA VAL A 76 30.99 7.01 47.19
C VAL A 76 32.47 7.20 47.54
N VAL A 77 33.08 8.32 47.15
CA VAL A 77 34.48 8.62 47.48
C VAL A 77 34.69 8.75 48.99
N GLN A 78 33.74 9.33 49.73
CA GLN A 78 33.82 9.41 51.19
C GLN A 78 33.73 8.02 51.84
N GLU A 79 32.83 7.15 51.37
CA GLU A 79 32.73 5.77 51.88
C GLU A 79 33.96 4.93 51.50
N LEU A 80 34.52 5.11 50.30
CA LEU A 80 35.79 4.49 49.90
C LEU A 80 36.95 4.92 50.78
N ASN A 81 37.04 6.21 51.14
CA ASN A 81 38.06 6.69 52.07
C ASN A 81 37.87 6.10 53.47
N ARG A 82 36.63 5.92 53.94
CA ARG A 82 36.35 5.26 55.23
C ARG A 82 36.75 3.79 55.20
N ALA A 83 36.43 3.07 54.12
CA ALA A 83 36.86 1.69 53.93
C ALA A 83 38.39 1.59 53.83
N GLY A 84 39.05 2.51 53.14
CA GLY A 84 40.50 2.61 53.06
C GLY A 84 41.16 2.81 54.43
N HIS A 85 40.64 3.73 55.25
CA HIS A 85 41.14 3.91 56.62
C HIS A 85 40.92 2.68 57.51
N ALA A 86 39.78 2.01 57.38
CA ALA A 86 39.54 0.75 58.09
C ALA A 86 40.48 -0.38 57.60
N ALA A 87 40.80 -0.40 56.31
CA ALA A 87 41.74 -1.34 55.72
C ALA A 87 43.17 -1.10 56.22
N ASP A 88 43.64 0.14 56.23
CA ASP A 88 44.96 0.50 56.76
C ASP A 88 45.11 0.09 58.23
N LEU A 89 44.06 0.28 59.04
CA LEU A 89 44.03 -0.12 60.44
C LEU A 89 44.04 -1.65 60.59
N ALA A 90 43.29 -2.37 59.76
CA ALA A 90 43.29 -3.83 59.71
C ALA A 90 44.68 -4.38 59.31
N TYR A 91 45.31 -3.81 58.28
CA TYR A 91 46.67 -4.16 57.85
C TYR A 91 47.70 -3.89 58.95
N TYR A 92 47.57 -2.77 59.67
CA TYR A 92 48.41 -2.48 60.82
C TYR A 92 48.30 -3.57 61.88
N TYR A 93 47.10 -4.01 62.24
CA TYR A 93 46.91 -5.10 63.21
C TYR A 93 47.38 -6.47 62.71
N MET A 94 47.22 -6.78 61.41
CA MET A 94 47.81 -7.99 60.82
C MET A 94 49.33 -8.01 60.93
N SER A 95 49.97 -6.85 60.77
CA SER A 95 51.43 -6.75 60.80
C SER A 95 52.01 -6.90 62.21
N ILE A 96 51.22 -6.60 63.25
CA ILE A 96 51.65 -6.64 64.66
C ILE A 96 51.24 -7.95 65.34
N HIS A 97 50.10 -8.53 64.95
CA HIS A 97 49.55 -9.77 65.51
C HIS A 97 49.21 -10.78 64.41
N PRO A 98 50.23 -11.33 63.70
CA PRO A 98 50.01 -12.28 62.61
C PRO A 98 49.32 -13.58 63.08
N GLU A 99 49.45 -13.94 64.36
CA GLU A 99 48.77 -15.09 64.96
C GLU A 99 47.23 -14.98 64.98
N LEU A 100 46.68 -13.76 65.03
CA LEU A 100 45.23 -13.50 65.02
C LEU A 100 44.66 -13.31 63.60
N MET A 101 45.52 -13.37 62.58
CA MET A 101 45.14 -13.15 61.18
C MET A 101 44.06 -14.12 60.70
N LYS A 102 44.13 -15.38 61.13
CA LYS A 102 43.17 -16.41 60.71
C LYS A 102 41.76 -16.07 61.16
N ASP A 103 41.60 -15.72 62.44
CA ASP A 103 40.31 -15.40 63.04
C ASP A 103 39.76 -14.06 62.48
N CYS A 104 40.64 -13.08 62.26
CA CYS A 104 40.27 -11.79 61.67
C CYS A 104 39.86 -11.87 60.18
N VAL A 105 40.49 -12.74 59.38
CA VAL A 105 40.10 -12.99 57.99
C VAL A 105 38.74 -13.69 57.90
N VAL A 106 38.44 -14.58 58.85
CA VAL A 106 37.10 -15.19 58.98
C VAL A 106 36.04 -14.13 59.33
N ILE A 107 36.38 -13.13 60.16
CA ILE A 107 35.48 -12.01 60.50
C ILE A 107 35.10 -11.17 59.29
N MET A 108 36.01 -10.93 58.33
CA MET A 108 35.65 -10.26 57.06
C MET A 108 34.59 -11.02 56.25
N GLY A 109 34.33 -12.27 56.62
CA GLY A 109 33.49 -13.20 55.90
C GLY A 109 34.17 -13.67 54.62
N SER A 110 33.76 -14.83 54.15
CA SER A 110 33.92 -15.16 52.74
C SER A 110 33.13 -14.13 51.93
N ALA A 111 33.81 -13.14 51.35
CA ALA A 111 33.39 -12.73 50.02
C ALA A 111 33.20 -14.04 49.24
N GLY A 112 32.07 -14.25 48.56
CA GLY A 112 31.67 -15.55 47.97
C GLY A 112 32.69 -16.21 47.00
N ASP A 113 33.90 -15.66 46.93
CA ASP A 113 35.08 -16.07 46.19
C ASP A 113 36.18 -16.72 47.07
N ILE A 114 36.05 -16.82 48.39
CA ILE A 114 36.96 -17.63 49.23
C ILE A 114 36.12 -18.65 50.00
N ASP A 115 36.11 -19.90 49.54
CA ASP A 115 35.41 -20.98 50.21
C ASP A 115 35.96 -21.17 51.63
N GLU A 116 35.08 -21.26 52.62
CA GLU A 116 35.47 -21.59 54.00
C GLU A 116 36.28 -22.89 54.04
N ASP A 117 35.98 -23.83 53.14
CA ASP A 117 36.71 -25.08 52.96
C ASP A 117 38.17 -24.86 52.52
N LEU A 118 38.49 -23.82 51.75
CA LEU A 118 39.87 -23.52 51.34
C LEU A 118 40.73 -23.03 52.53
N LEU A 119 40.09 -22.31 53.47
CA LEU A 119 40.70 -21.81 54.71
C LEU A 119 40.71 -22.85 55.84
N LEU A 120 39.80 -23.83 55.82
CA LEU A 120 39.63 -24.86 56.85
C LEU A 120 40.33 -26.18 56.52
N GLU A 121 40.40 -26.61 55.25
CA GLU A 121 40.98 -27.91 54.87
C GLU A 121 42.51 -27.89 54.77
N SER A 122 43.13 -26.73 54.57
CA SER A 122 44.58 -26.60 54.57
C SER A 122 45.08 -26.28 55.99
N GLY A 123 45.37 -27.33 56.76
CA GLY A 123 45.87 -27.26 58.15
C GLY A 123 47.14 -26.44 58.40
N ASP A 124 47.73 -25.84 57.34
CA ASP A 124 48.73 -24.78 57.39
C ASP A 124 48.35 -23.70 56.35
N GLY A 125 47.56 -22.72 56.79
CA GLY A 125 47.16 -21.54 56.03
C GLY A 125 48.30 -20.54 55.86
N SER A 126 49.38 -20.95 55.18
CA SER A 126 50.44 -20.02 54.77
C SER A 126 49.86 -18.94 53.85
N PRO A 127 50.15 -17.65 54.07
CA PRO A 127 49.73 -16.55 53.19
C PRO A 127 50.05 -16.80 51.70
N GLU A 128 51.12 -17.55 51.41
CA GLU A 128 51.52 -17.91 50.05
C GLU A 128 50.49 -18.79 49.32
N LYS A 129 49.82 -19.70 50.03
CA LYS A 129 48.79 -20.57 49.44
C LYS A 129 47.49 -19.81 49.16
N VAL A 130 47.11 -18.89 50.04
CA VAL A 130 45.95 -18.01 49.85
C VAL A 130 46.19 -17.08 48.65
N MET A 131 47.39 -16.50 48.55
CA MET A 131 47.77 -15.68 47.39
C MET A 131 47.78 -16.48 46.08
N ALA A 132 48.26 -17.73 46.09
CA ALA A 132 48.23 -18.58 44.90
C ALA A 132 46.80 -18.93 44.45
N ALA A 133 45.89 -19.19 45.39
CA ALA A 133 44.48 -19.46 45.08
C ALA A 133 43.75 -18.21 44.54
N LEU A 134 44.02 -17.04 45.11
CA LEU A 134 43.51 -15.75 44.62
C LEU A 134 44.07 -15.45 43.22
N GLN A 135 45.34 -15.73 42.97
CA GLN A 135 45.95 -15.56 41.65
C GLN A 135 45.29 -16.46 40.60
N ALA A 136 45.04 -17.73 40.92
CA ALA A 136 44.36 -18.65 40.01
C ALA A 136 42.92 -18.18 39.69
N LYS A 137 42.18 -17.66 40.68
CA LYS A 137 40.84 -17.09 40.44
C LYS A 137 40.90 -15.80 39.62
N LEU A 138 41.91 -14.95 39.85
CA LEU A 138 42.17 -13.76 39.06
C LEU A 138 42.44 -14.11 37.59
N ASP A 139 43.24 -15.15 37.34
CA ASP A 139 43.55 -15.60 35.98
C ASP A 139 42.29 -16.11 35.25
N VAL A 140 41.43 -16.88 35.93
CA VAL A 140 40.13 -17.33 35.39
C VAL A 140 39.20 -16.15 35.12
N ALA A 141 39.15 -15.16 36.01
CA ALA A 141 38.36 -13.95 35.81
C ALA A 141 38.87 -13.13 34.62
N ASN A 142 40.19 -13.01 34.46
CA ASN A 142 40.82 -12.35 33.32
C ASN A 142 40.51 -13.06 32.00
N GLU A 143 40.57 -14.39 31.95
CA GLU A 143 40.16 -15.18 30.78
C GLU A 143 38.68 -14.99 30.45
N ARG A 144 37.82 -14.85 31.45
CA ARG A 144 36.39 -14.58 31.20
C ARG A 144 36.17 -13.16 30.67
N ILE A 145 36.90 -12.17 31.19
CA ILE A 145 36.86 -10.79 30.70
C ILE A 145 37.32 -10.71 29.24
N THR A 146 38.40 -11.41 28.87
CA THR A 146 38.87 -11.42 27.48
C THR A 146 37.83 -12.04 26.55
N GLN A 147 37.24 -13.19 26.91
CA GLN A 147 36.14 -13.80 26.14
C GLN A 147 34.96 -12.84 25.94
N LEU A 148 34.49 -12.19 27.02
CA LEU A 148 33.39 -11.23 26.93
C LEU A 148 33.76 -9.99 26.10
N THR A 149 35.02 -9.57 26.15
CA THR A 149 35.51 -8.45 25.33
C THR A 149 35.50 -8.80 23.84
N ASP A 150 35.91 -10.02 23.49
CA ASP A 150 35.86 -10.53 22.12
C ASP A 150 34.41 -10.65 21.63
N GLU A 151 33.50 -11.18 22.45
CA GLU A 151 32.07 -11.24 22.14
C GLU A 151 31.47 -9.85 21.88
N VAL A 152 31.82 -8.85 22.70
CA VAL A 152 31.38 -7.46 22.51
C VAL A 152 31.91 -6.87 21.20
N ASN A 153 33.17 -7.15 20.85
CA ASN A 153 33.76 -6.69 19.60
C ASN A 153 33.08 -7.31 18.38
N ASP A 154 32.79 -8.61 18.43
CA ASP A 154 32.04 -9.32 17.38
C ASP A 154 30.62 -8.76 17.22
N LEU A 155 29.92 -8.51 18.34
CA LEU A 155 28.58 -7.91 18.31
C LEU A 155 28.61 -6.48 17.76
N ARG A 156 29.63 -5.68 18.08
CA ARG A 156 29.83 -4.34 17.49
C ARG A 156 30.07 -4.42 15.98
N GLY A 157 30.87 -5.39 15.51
CA GLY A 157 31.09 -5.64 14.09
C GLY A 157 29.78 -5.93 13.36
N ARG A 158 28.97 -6.86 13.88
CA ARG A 158 27.65 -7.20 13.32
C ARG A 158 26.69 -6.01 13.33
N LEU A 159 26.69 -5.20 14.40
CA LEU A 159 25.85 -4.01 14.49
C LEU A 159 26.18 -3.02 13.35
N ILE A 160 27.47 -2.78 13.09
CA ILE A 160 27.92 -1.90 12.00
C ILE A 160 27.46 -2.43 10.64
N GLU A 161 27.60 -3.73 10.38
CA GLU A 161 27.14 -4.36 9.13
C GLU A 161 25.61 -4.19 8.97
N THR A 162 24.83 -4.49 10.01
CA THR A 162 23.37 -4.34 9.96
C THR A 162 22.93 -2.90 9.76
N ASN A 163 23.63 -1.93 10.36
CA ASN A 163 23.36 -0.51 10.14
C ASN A 163 23.63 -0.12 8.69
N TYR A 164 24.77 -0.55 8.13
CA TYR A 164 25.10 -0.30 6.73
C TYR A 164 24.05 -0.90 5.77
N GLU A 165 23.63 -2.16 6.00
CA GLU A 165 22.57 -2.79 5.21
C GLU A 165 21.24 -2.04 5.34
N SER A 166 20.90 -1.55 6.52
CA SER A 166 19.66 -0.81 6.74
C SER A 166 19.65 0.53 6.01
N GLU A 167 20.78 1.25 6.00
CA GLU A 167 20.94 2.49 5.25
C GLU A 167 20.85 2.27 3.75
N ASP A 168 21.49 1.20 3.24
CA ASP A 168 21.43 0.86 1.82
C ASP A 168 20.02 0.47 1.39
N ARG A 169 19.31 -0.34 2.20
CA ARG A 169 17.88 -0.65 1.98
C ARG A 169 17.03 0.61 1.99
N LEU A 170 17.28 1.56 2.88
CA LEU A 170 16.55 2.83 2.94
C LEU A 170 16.79 3.68 1.68
N ARG A 171 18.03 3.77 1.20
CA ARG A 171 18.38 4.48 -0.04
C ARG A 171 17.75 3.83 -1.27
N ASN A 172 17.77 2.51 -1.34
CA ASN A 172 17.12 1.77 -2.42
C ASN A 172 15.60 1.96 -2.39
N TRP A 173 14.99 1.91 -1.21
CA TRP A 173 13.57 2.18 -1.05
C TRP A 173 13.18 3.59 -1.47
N SER A 174 13.95 4.61 -1.07
CA SER A 174 13.66 6.00 -1.45
C SER A 174 13.79 6.25 -2.95
N CYS A 175 14.80 5.64 -3.60
CA CYS A 175 14.95 5.66 -5.05
C CYS A 175 13.77 4.99 -5.77
N CYS A 176 13.38 3.79 -5.33
CA CYS A 176 12.21 3.08 -5.88
C CYS A 176 10.92 3.87 -5.70
N LYS A 177 10.72 4.52 -4.55
CA LYS A 177 9.54 5.37 -4.29
C LYS A 177 9.49 6.56 -5.24
N MET A 178 10.62 7.25 -5.42
CA MET A 178 10.72 8.39 -6.37
C MET A 178 10.40 7.94 -7.80
N GLN A 179 10.94 6.81 -8.25
CA GLN A 179 10.66 6.27 -9.58
C GLN A 179 9.18 5.90 -9.76
N ALA A 180 8.54 5.35 -8.71
CA ALA A 180 7.11 5.04 -8.72
C ALA A 180 6.26 6.31 -8.85
N GLU A 181 6.59 7.36 -8.10
CA GLU A 181 5.91 8.66 -8.19
C GLU A 181 6.06 9.28 -9.58
N GLU A 182 7.26 9.25 -10.18
CA GLU A 182 7.47 9.70 -11.55
C GLU A 182 6.65 8.88 -12.56
N ALA A 183 6.58 7.55 -12.39
CA ALA A 183 5.80 6.69 -13.27
C ALA A 183 4.30 7.01 -13.20
N ILE A 184 3.77 7.26 -11.99
CA ILE A 184 2.38 7.70 -11.79
C ILE A 184 2.14 9.04 -12.48
N GLN A 185 3.03 10.02 -12.32
CA GLN A 185 2.89 11.32 -12.99
C GLN A 185 2.91 11.20 -14.53
N ARG A 186 3.75 10.31 -15.08
CA ARG A 186 3.77 10.02 -16.53
C ARG A 186 2.47 9.37 -16.99
N LEU A 187 1.93 8.42 -16.23
CA LEU A 187 0.64 7.77 -16.50
C LEU A 187 -0.52 8.76 -16.45
N ASP A 188 -0.55 9.65 -15.46
CA ASP A 188 -1.55 10.71 -15.35
C ASP A 188 -1.49 11.65 -16.55
N LYS A 189 -0.29 12.06 -16.96
CA LYS A 189 -0.09 12.89 -18.15
C LYS A 189 -0.60 12.18 -19.41
N GLN A 190 -0.25 10.91 -19.59
CA GLN A 190 -0.73 10.10 -20.72
C GLN A 190 -2.26 9.95 -20.72
N THR A 191 -2.85 9.74 -19.54
CA THR A 191 -4.32 9.63 -19.38
C THR A 191 -5.02 10.93 -19.75
N ARG A 192 -4.48 12.09 -19.32
CA ARG A 192 -5.00 13.40 -19.72
C ARG A 192 -4.90 13.63 -21.24
N THR A 193 -3.77 13.26 -21.85
CA THR A 193 -3.63 13.36 -23.30
C THR A 193 -4.58 12.44 -24.05
N LEU A 194 -4.80 11.22 -23.56
CA LEU A 194 -5.74 10.27 -24.15
C LEU A 194 -7.17 10.81 -24.08
N ASN A 195 -7.58 11.33 -22.92
CA ASN A 195 -8.91 11.94 -22.76
C ASN A 195 -9.11 13.12 -23.71
N ALA A 196 -8.12 13.99 -23.87
CA ALA A 196 -8.20 15.10 -24.83
C ALA A 196 -8.30 14.63 -26.30
N VAL A 197 -7.64 13.51 -26.65
CA VAL A 197 -7.78 12.89 -27.98
C VAL A 197 -9.17 12.31 -28.15
N LEU A 198 -9.71 11.61 -27.16
CA LEU A 198 -11.07 11.04 -27.20
C LEU A 198 -12.15 12.13 -27.31
N GLU A 199 -11.99 13.25 -26.60
CA GLU A 199 -12.88 14.41 -26.74
C GLU A 199 -12.84 14.96 -28.17
N ARG A 200 -11.65 15.10 -28.74
CA ARG A 200 -11.47 15.58 -30.13
C ARG A 200 -12.02 14.60 -31.16
N GLU A 201 -11.89 13.30 -30.93
CA GLU A 201 -12.51 12.26 -31.77
C GLU A 201 -14.04 12.34 -31.70
N ALA A 202 -14.61 12.56 -30.51
CA ALA A 202 -16.05 12.74 -30.35
C ALA A 202 -16.56 14.00 -31.08
N GLU A 203 -15.82 15.10 -31.04
CA GLU A 203 -16.11 16.32 -31.81
C GLU A 203 -16.08 16.05 -33.32
N LEU A 204 -15.01 15.40 -33.82
CA LEU A 204 -14.87 15.05 -35.23
C LEU A 204 -15.97 14.09 -35.70
N GLN A 205 -16.38 13.14 -34.86
CA GLN A 205 -17.48 12.23 -35.16
C GLN A 205 -18.81 12.99 -35.27
N ALA A 206 -19.06 13.95 -34.38
CA ALA A 206 -20.25 14.79 -34.44
C ALA A 206 -20.28 15.66 -35.72
N ASP A 207 -19.14 16.24 -36.10
CA ASP A 207 -18.99 17.00 -37.34
C ASP A 207 -19.21 16.12 -38.58
N TYR A 208 -18.67 14.91 -38.57
CA TYR A 208 -18.89 13.92 -39.62
C TYR A 208 -20.38 13.57 -39.75
N ASP A 209 -21.06 13.32 -38.65
CA ASP A 209 -22.48 12.98 -38.63
C ASP A 209 -23.34 14.14 -39.17
N ASP A 210 -23.02 15.40 -38.86
CA ASP A 210 -23.72 16.55 -39.44
C ASP A 210 -23.44 16.71 -40.95
N LEU A 211 -22.18 16.55 -41.37
CA LEU A 211 -21.82 16.56 -42.80
C LEU A 211 -22.53 15.46 -43.57
N TRP A 212 -22.57 14.25 -43.00
CA TRP A 212 -23.30 13.12 -43.55
C TRP A 212 -24.79 13.41 -43.67
N ALA A 213 -25.41 13.97 -42.63
CA ALA A 213 -26.82 14.37 -42.65
C ALA A 213 -27.10 15.44 -43.74
N ARG A 214 -26.22 16.44 -43.90
CA ARG A 214 -26.30 17.44 -44.99
C ARG A 214 -26.18 16.79 -46.36
N HIS A 215 -25.23 15.87 -46.54
CA HIS A 215 -25.04 15.14 -47.78
C HIS A 215 -26.27 14.30 -48.13
N VAL A 216 -26.84 13.57 -47.17
CA VAL A 216 -28.07 12.78 -47.37
C VAL A 216 -29.25 13.69 -47.75
N ARG A 217 -29.41 14.85 -47.10
CA ARG A 217 -30.44 15.84 -47.45
C ARG A 217 -30.25 16.36 -48.88
N ALA A 218 -29.03 16.75 -49.26
CA ALA A 218 -28.71 17.24 -50.59
C ALA A 218 -28.96 16.16 -51.67
N SER A 219 -28.56 14.92 -51.40
CA SER A 219 -28.78 13.77 -52.28
C SER A 219 -30.28 13.51 -52.50
N LYS A 220 -31.08 13.49 -51.42
CA LYS A 220 -32.55 13.36 -51.52
C LYS A 220 -33.17 14.49 -52.33
N MET A 221 -32.73 15.73 -52.14
CA MET A 221 -33.20 16.88 -52.91
C MET A 221 -32.84 16.79 -54.40
N MET A 222 -31.62 16.33 -54.72
CA MET A 222 -31.20 16.08 -56.10
C MET A 222 -32.07 15.00 -56.77
N VAL A 223 -32.31 13.88 -56.09
CA VAL A 223 -33.18 12.81 -56.60
C VAL A 223 -34.62 13.31 -56.78
N TYR A 224 -35.14 14.09 -55.82
CA TYR A 224 -36.47 14.68 -55.93
C TYR A 224 -36.57 15.64 -57.12
N LYS A 225 -35.63 16.58 -57.27
CA LYS A 225 -35.59 17.52 -58.40
C LYS A 225 -35.44 16.80 -59.74
N ALA A 226 -34.60 15.77 -59.81
CA ALA A 226 -34.44 14.95 -61.01
C ALA A 226 -35.74 14.22 -61.36
N ARG A 227 -36.39 13.56 -60.38
CA ARG A 227 -37.69 12.89 -60.56
C ARG A 227 -38.78 13.86 -60.99
N GLN A 228 -38.83 15.05 -60.38
CA GLN A 228 -39.79 16.10 -60.73
C GLN A 228 -39.54 16.62 -62.15
N GLY A 229 -38.28 16.88 -62.52
CA GLY A 229 -37.91 17.26 -63.90
C GLY A 229 -38.29 16.21 -64.93
N LEU A 230 -38.10 14.92 -64.61
CA LEU A 230 -38.53 13.80 -65.46
C LEU A 230 -40.05 13.73 -65.59
N ARG A 231 -40.79 13.86 -64.48
CA ARG A 231 -42.25 13.81 -64.46
C ARG A 231 -42.87 14.97 -65.25
N ASP A 232 -42.37 16.19 -65.01
CA ASP A 232 -42.96 17.42 -65.53
C ASP A 232 -42.52 17.73 -66.97
N ARG A 233 -41.29 17.38 -67.37
CA ARG A 233 -40.79 17.65 -68.73
C ARG A 233 -40.86 16.47 -69.68
N LEU A 234 -40.50 15.26 -69.23
CA LEU A 234 -40.37 14.10 -70.12
C LEU A 234 -41.65 13.27 -70.20
N PHE A 235 -42.25 12.91 -69.05
CA PHE A 235 -43.44 12.05 -69.03
C PHE A 235 -44.75 12.78 -69.32
N ALA A 236 -44.86 14.07 -68.99
CA ALA A 236 -46.04 14.87 -69.34
C ALA A 236 -46.13 15.19 -70.84
N GLN A 237 -45.00 15.30 -71.55
CA GLN A 237 -44.95 15.63 -72.98
C GLN A 237 -45.02 14.41 -73.90
N ASN A 238 -44.53 13.23 -73.47
CA ASN A 238 -44.54 12.00 -74.27
C ASN A 238 -45.48 10.94 -73.68
N LYS A 239 -46.77 11.00 -74.05
CA LYS A 239 -47.82 10.08 -73.59
C LYS A 239 -47.90 8.73 -74.32
N LYS A 240 -47.04 8.45 -75.31
CA LYS A 240 -47.28 7.34 -76.27
C LYS A 240 -46.29 6.17 -76.31
N GLU A 241 -45.17 6.15 -75.59
CA GLU A 241 -44.26 4.99 -75.69
C GLU A 241 -43.66 4.58 -74.35
N ASN A 242 -43.30 3.29 -74.25
CA ASN A 242 -42.76 2.54 -73.11
C ASN A 242 -41.42 3.09 -72.55
N LEU A 243 -41.34 4.39 -72.29
CA LEU A 243 -40.17 5.09 -71.76
C LEU A 243 -39.83 4.69 -70.32
N PHE A 244 -40.76 4.07 -69.60
CA PHE A 244 -40.55 3.63 -68.21
C PHE A 244 -39.49 2.52 -68.11
N TYR A 245 -39.55 1.50 -68.98
CA TYR A 245 -38.58 0.40 -68.99
C TYR A 245 -37.21 0.85 -69.54
N ALA A 246 -37.19 1.72 -70.55
CA ALA A 246 -35.96 2.34 -71.03
C ALA A 246 -35.29 3.20 -69.95
N PHE A 247 -36.08 3.94 -69.16
CA PHE A 247 -35.58 4.73 -68.04
C PHE A 247 -35.03 3.86 -66.89
N GLN A 248 -35.70 2.74 -66.59
CA GLN A 248 -35.22 1.79 -65.58
C GLN A 248 -33.92 1.10 -66.01
N GLY A 249 -33.80 0.73 -67.29
CA GLY A 249 -32.54 0.26 -67.87
C GLY A 249 -31.43 1.32 -67.83
N PHE A 250 -31.76 2.57 -68.13
CA PHE A 250 -30.81 3.69 -68.07
C PHE A 250 -30.31 3.97 -66.64
N MET A 251 -31.19 3.89 -65.64
CA MET A 251 -30.83 4.01 -64.22
C MET A 251 -29.89 2.90 -63.75
N TYR A 252 -30.09 1.66 -64.24
CA TYR A 252 -29.20 0.55 -63.94
C TYR A 252 -27.80 0.75 -64.53
N ILE A 253 -27.72 1.22 -65.78
CA ILE A 253 -26.45 1.55 -66.45
C ILE A 253 -25.73 2.69 -65.71
N LEU A 254 -26.44 3.75 -65.30
CA LEU A 254 -25.86 4.85 -64.53
C LEU A 254 -25.34 4.41 -63.16
N GLN A 255 -25.99 3.43 -62.53
CA GLN A 255 -25.56 2.89 -61.25
C GLN A 255 -24.29 2.05 -61.38
N GLN A 256 -24.19 1.22 -62.44
CA GLN A 256 -22.95 0.53 -62.79
C GLN A 256 -21.82 1.51 -63.14
N GLU A 257 -22.08 2.56 -63.94
CA GLU A 257 -21.05 3.57 -64.24
C GLU A 257 -20.57 4.31 -62.99
N LYS A 258 -21.46 4.57 -62.02
CA LYS A 258 -21.08 5.21 -60.76
C LYS A 258 -20.17 4.31 -59.93
N GLU A 259 -20.49 3.02 -59.83
CA GLU A 259 -19.66 2.04 -59.13
C GLU A 259 -18.29 1.85 -59.81
N GLU A 260 -18.25 1.83 -61.14
CA GLU A 260 -17.00 1.82 -61.90
C GLU A 260 -16.16 3.09 -61.70
N ARG A 261 -16.78 4.29 -61.66
CA ARG A 261 -16.04 5.52 -61.36
C ARG A 261 -15.40 5.50 -59.98
N ILE A 262 -16.14 5.08 -58.95
CA ILE A 262 -15.62 5.00 -57.58
C ILE A 262 -14.44 4.02 -57.53
N ARG A 263 -14.52 2.89 -58.25
CA ARG A 263 -13.41 1.94 -58.34
C ARG A 263 -12.19 2.57 -59.02
N ARG A 264 -12.38 3.26 -60.15
CA ARG A 264 -11.28 3.96 -60.87
C ARG A 264 -10.63 5.06 -60.03
N GLU A 265 -11.42 5.87 -59.33
CA GLU A 265 -10.91 6.93 -58.45
C GLU A 265 -10.10 6.34 -57.27
N GLN A 266 -10.50 5.20 -56.72
CA GLN A 266 -9.74 4.50 -55.68
C GLN A 266 -8.44 3.89 -56.20
N GLU A 267 -8.43 3.40 -57.44
CA GLU A 267 -7.22 2.90 -58.11
C GLU A 267 -6.26 4.06 -58.42
N GLU A 268 -6.75 5.17 -58.97
CA GLU A 268 -5.97 6.39 -59.22
C GLU A 268 -5.35 6.98 -57.93
N MET A 269 -6.11 6.98 -56.82
CA MET A 269 -5.59 7.42 -55.52
C MET A 269 -4.44 6.51 -55.03
N ARG A 270 -4.56 5.19 -55.17
CA ARG A 270 -3.46 4.27 -54.82
C ARG A 270 -2.23 4.48 -55.69
N ASP A 271 -2.42 4.60 -57.00
CA ASP A 271 -1.34 4.81 -57.97
C ASP A 271 -0.63 6.15 -57.73
N SER A 272 -1.37 7.20 -57.34
CA SER A 272 -0.81 8.51 -57.01
C SER A 272 0.08 8.47 -55.75
N VAL A 273 -0.34 7.72 -54.72
CA VAL A 273 0.44 7.54 -53.49
C VAL A 273 1.68 6.69 -53.76
N GLU A 274 1.54 5.62 -54.54
CA GLU A 274 2.68 4.79 -54.93
C GLU A 274 3.70 5.57 -55.76
N PHE A 275 3.23 6.40 -56.69
CA PHE A 275 4.08 7.28 -57.49
C PHE A 275 4.81 8.33 -56.62
N ALA A 276 4.12 8.94 -55.66
CA ALA A 276 4.72 9.90 -54.73
C ALA A 276 5.83 9.25 -53.88
N LEU A 277 5.57 8.05 -53.33
CA LEU A 277 6.56 7.31 -52.55
C LEU A 277 7.78 6.89 -53.38
N ARG A 278 7.58 6.44 -54.63
CA ARG A 278 8.69 6.11 -55.54
C ARG A 278 9.55 7.33 -55.88
N ASN A 279 8.94 8.51 -56.02
CA ASN A 279 9.68 9.75 -56.28
C ASN A 279 10.46 10.21 -55.05
N GLU A 280 9.89 10.09 -53.86
CA GLU A 280 10.56 10.44 -52.61
C GLU A 280 11.80 9.56 -52.38
N VAL A 281 11.67 8.25 -52.60
CA VAL A 281 12.82 7.32 -52.51
C VAL A 281 13.91 7.67 -53.53
N ARG A 282 13.55 8.03 -54.77
CA ARG A 282 14.55 8.49 -55.76
C ARG A 282 15.21 9.82 -55.36
N PHE A 283 14.44 10.75 -54.78
CA PHE A 283 14.97 12.02 -54.30
C PHE A 283 16.02 11.79 -53.20
N LEU A 284 15.70 10.98 -52.19
CA LEU A 284 16.60 10.67 -51.08
C LEU A 284 17.87 9.95 -51.56
N LEU A 285 17.77 9.04 -52.53
CA LEU A 285 18.94 8.37 -53.12
C LEU A 285 19.84 9.37 -53.87
N ASN A 286 19.27 10.30 -54.63
CA ASN A 286 20.02 11.33 -55.34
C ASN A 286 20.69 12.33 -54.37
N GLU A 287 20.01 12.68 -53.28
CA GLU A 287 20.57 13.55 -52.24
C GLU A 287 21.76 12.89 -51.53
N ASN A 288 21.64 11.60 -51.21
CA ASN A 288 22.74 10.82 -50.63
C ASN A 288 23.98 10.79 -51.55
N LEU A 289 23.78 10.58 -52.86
CA LEU A 289 24.87 10.64 -53.85
C LEU A 289 25.54 12.02 -53.90
N ARG A 290 24.75 13.11 -53.89
CA ARG A 290 25.29 14.48 -53.88
C ARG A 290 26.10 14.79 -52.62
N CYS A 291 25.61 14.36 -51.46
CA CYS A 291 26.33 14.52 -50.20
C CYS A 291 27.68 13.77 -50.23
N ASN A 292 27.69 12.52 -50.71
CA ASN A 292 28.90 11.73 -50.84
C ASN A 292 29.93 12.36 -51.80
N ASP A 293 29.48 12.91 -52.92
CA ASP A 293 30.38 13.60 -53.86
C ASP A 293 30.96 14.90 -53.28
N SER A 294 30.17 15.64 -52.48
CA SER A 294 30.65 16.84 -51.78
C SER A 294 31.75 16.49 -50.76
N VAL A 295 31.54 15.42 -49.98
CA VAL A 295 32.54 14.92 -49.02
C VAL A 295 33.83 14.51 -49.74
N LYS A 296 33.74 13.81 -50.88
CA LYS A 296 34.92 13.42 -51.67
C LYS A 296 35.71 14.64 -52.18
N ARG A 297 35.03 15.69 -52.66
CA ARG A 297 35.69 16.93 -53.13
C ARG A 297 36.42 17.65 -52.00
N LEU A 298 35.74 17.84 -50.86
CA LEU A 298 36.33 18.52 -49.70
C LEU A 298 37.55 17.77 -49.16
N THR A 299 37.50 16.44 -49.14
CA THR A 299 38.64 15.59 -48.76
C THR A 299 39.82 15.77 -49.72
N GLY A 300 39.55 15.88 -51.03
CA GLY A 300 40.56 16.16 -52.06
C GLY A 300 41.24 17.53 -51.86
N GLU A 301 40.46 18.58 -51.61
CA GLU A 301 41.00 19.93 -51.38
C GLU A 301 41.84 20.02 -50.11
N GLN A 302 41.42 19.36 -49.03
CA GLN A 302 42.19 19.30 -47.79
C GLN A 302 43.58 18.70 -48.01
N ASN A 303 43.67 17.63 -48.82
CA ASN A 303 44.94 16.99 -49.14
C ASN A 303 45.84 17.90 -49.99
N ARG A 304 45.27 18.67 -50.93
CA ARG A 304 46.02 19.66 -51.72
C ARG A 304 46.63 20.75 -50.81
N LEU A 305 45.84 21.31 -49.91
CA LEU A 305 46.29 22.39 -49.01
C LEU A 305 47.40 21.92 -48.05
N LYS A 306 47.36 20.67 -47.60
CA LYS A 306 48.45 20.06 -46.79
C LYS A 306 49.77 19.98 -47.57
N LEU A 307 49.72 19.66 -48.86
CA LEU A 307 50.90 19.62 -49.73
C LEU A 307 51.45 21.04 -49.96
N ASP A 308 50.59 22.01 -50.23
CA ASP A 308 50.99 23.41 -50.43
C ASP A 308 51.64 24.01 -49.17
N ARG A 309 51.09 23.76 -47.98
CA ARG A 309 51.66 24.21 -46.69
C ARG A 309 53.06 23.64 -46.45
N ARG A 310 53.29 22.36 -46.78
CA ARG A 310 54.62 21.73 -46.68
C ARG A 310 55.62 22.34 -47.68
N ALA A 311 55.18 22.67 -48.88
CA ALA A 311 56.03 23.33 -49.88
C ALA A 311 56.41 24.76 -49.44
N LEU A 312 55.48 25.50 -48.83
CA LEU A 312 55.68 26.87 -48.38
C LEU A 312 56.59 26.94 -47.14
N ALA A 313 56.41 26.03 -46.18
CA ALA A 313 57.28 25.91 -45.00
C ALA A 313 58.74 25.62 -45.38
N LYS A 314 58.97 24.76 -46.40
CA LYS A 314 60.32 24.52 -46.93
C LYS A 314 60.94 25.78 -47.51
N ARG A 315 60.18 26.65 -48.19
CA ARG A 315 60.72 27.90 -48.77
C ARG A 315 61.10 28.94 -47.70
N LEU A 316 60.36 29.00 -46.60
CA LEU A 316 60.61 29.94 -45.50
C LEU A 316 61.83 29.56 -44.66
N LEU A 317 62.06 28.26 -44.43
CA LEU A 317 63.20 27.78 -43.62
C LEU A 317 64.57 27.98 -44.30
N TYR A 318 64.63 28.16 -45.63
CA TYR A 318 65.89 28.40 -46.34
C TYR A 318 66.35 29.87 -46.39
N ARG A 319 65.61 30.82 -45.80
CA ARG A 319 66.01 32.24 -45.73
C ARG A 319 66.06 32.73 -44.28
N GLN A 320 67.17 32.47 -43.59
CA GLN A 320 67.53 33.21 -42.36
C GLN A 320 68.95 33.73 -42.46
N ARG A 321 69.08 35.07 -42.50
CA ARG A 321 70.30 35.88 -42.33
C ARG A 321 69.98 37.04 -41.36
N PRO A 322 70.99 37.72 -40.78
CA PRO A 322 70.89 38.45 -39.50
C PRO A 322 70.03 39.71 -39.54
N TYR A 323 69.53 40.09 -38.36
CA TYR A 323 68.56 41.17 -38.07
C TYR A 323 68.61 42.36 -39.05
N GLU A 324 67.53 42.49 -39.81
CA GLU A 324 67.33 43.54 -40.80
C GLU A 324 66.82 44.84 -40.14
N ARG A 325 66.95 45.96 -40.87
CA ARG A 325 66.67 47.33 -40.41
C ARG A 325 65.23 47.48 -39.87
N LEU A 326 65.01 48.42 -38.94
CA LEU A 326 63.69 48.69 -38.33
C LEU A 326 62.56 48.93 -39.34
N GLU A 327 62.87 49.53 -40.49
CA GLU A 327 61.93 49.70 -41.61
C GLU A 327 61.48 48.36 -42.20
N TYR A 328 62.39 47.38 -42.27
CA TYR A 328 62.06 46.02 -42.68
C TYR A 328 61.30 45.26 -41.60
N LEU A 329 61.58 45.48 -40.32
CA LEU A 329 60.75 44.93 -39.23
C LEU A 329 59.33 45.50 -39.24
N GLN A 330 59.17 46.78 -39.59
CA GLN A 330 57.86 47.41 -39.76
C GLN A 330 57.14 46.90 -41.01
N TRP A 331 57.85 46.72 -42.12
CA TRP A 331 57.28 46.13 -43.33
C TRP A 331 56.91 44.66 -43.14
N ILE A 332 57.75 43.88 -42.44
CA ILE A 332 57.42 42.54 -41.96
C ILE A 332 56.21 42.59 -41.05
N TRP A 333 56.12 43.54 -40.13
CA TRP A 333 54.96 43.65 -39.23
C TRP A 333 53.66 43.94 -39.99
N GLU A 334 53.72 44.82 -40.98
CA GLU A 334 52.60 45.12 -41.88
C GLU A 334 52.23 43.93 -42.78
N LEU A 335 53.22 43.16 -43.26
CA LEU A 335 53.02 41.89 -43.97
C LEU A 335 52.54 40.76 -43.04
N TRP A 336 52.94 40.80 -41.77
CA TRP A 336 52.61 39.82 -40.75
C TRP A 336 51.23 40.09 -40.15
N GLN A 337 50.71 41.32 -40.20
CA GLN A 337 49.38 41.65 -39.67
C GLN A 337 48.25 40.82 -40.33
N PRO A 338 48.15 40.75 -41.68
CA PRO A 338 47.19 39.88 -42.36
C PRO A 338 47.46 38.40 -42.08
N LEU A 339 48.75 38.02 -42.04
CA LEU A 339 49.19 36.65 -41.75
C LEU A 339 48.86 36.23 -40.32
N ARG A 340 48.87 37.14 -39.35
CA ARG A 340 48.50 36.92 -37.96
C ARG A 340 47.01 36.67 -37.83
N ALA A 341 46.17 37.39 -38.59
CA ALA A 341 44.74 37.11 -38.67
C ALA A 341 44.49 35.72 -39.26
N ALA A 342 45.20 35.36 -40.34
CA ALA A 342 45.16 34.02 -40.93
C ALA A 342 45.67 32.93 -39.98
N LEU A 343 46.74 33.16 -39.22
CA LEU A 343 47.28 32.23 -38.22
C LEU A 343 46.35 32.08 -37.00
N ARG A 344 45.64 33.14 -36.60
CA ARG A 344 44.58 33.06 -35.57
C ARG A 344 43.40 32.23 -36.08
N LEU A 345 43.01 32.40 -37.33
CA LEU A 345 41.99 31.57 -37.97
C LEU A 345 42.47 30.12 -38.10
N GLU A 346 43.74 29.89 -38.42
CA GLU A 346 44.36 28.56 -38.45
C GLU A 346 44.36 27.91 -37.06
N LYS A 347 44.72 28.64 -36.01
CA LYS A 347 44.63 28.15 -34.62
C LYS A 347 43.17 27.88 -34.20
N HIS A 348 42.22 28.70 -34.64
CA HIS A 348 40.79 28.45 -34.45
C HIS A 348 40.32 27.21 -35.25
N LEU A 349 40.86 26.99 -36.43
CA LEU A 349 40.57 25.83 -37.25
C LEU A 349 41.19 24.55 -36.64
N ASP A 350 42.40 24.62 -36.10
CA ASP A 350 43.05 23.50 -35.39
C ASP A 350 42.30 23.17 -34.09
N THR A 351 41.85 24.17 -33.34
CA THR A 351 41.02 23.95 -32.13
C THR A 351 39.64 23.38 -32.46
N THR A 352 38.99 23.86 -33.53
CA THR A 352 37.73 23.27 -34.00
C THR A 352 37.93 21.85 -34.54
N GLN A 353 39.00 21.56 -35.27
CA GLN A 353 39.35 20.20 -35.70
C GLN A 353 39.64 19.26 -34.52
N ALA A 354 40.40 19.73 -33.53
CA ALA A 354 40.64 18.96 -32.31
C ALA A 354 39.33 18.70 -31.56
N SER A 355 38.43 19.69 -31.48
CA SER A 355 37.10 19.51 -30.87
C SER A 355 36.24 18.52 -31.65
N LEU A 356 36.24 18.58 -32.98
CA LEU A 356 35.50 17.64 -33.83
C LEU A 356 36.08 16.23 -33.75
N ALA A 357 37.40 16.08 -33.67
CA ALA A 357 38.06 14.80 -33.46
C ALA A 357 37.69 14.20 -32.09
N ALA A 358 37.67 15.02 -31.04
CA ALA A 358 37.23 14.61 -29.71
C ALA A 358 35.75 14.18 -29.71
N VAL A 359 34.87 14.96 -30.34
CA VAL A 359 33.44 14.63 -30.50
C VAL A 359 33.26 13.34 -31.30
N ASN A 360 34.02 13.14 -32.39
CA ASN A 360 33.96 11.90 -33.18
C ASN A 360 34.48 10.70 -32.40
N GLN A 361 35.54 10.85 -31.61
CA GLN A 361 36.02 9.78 -30.72
C GLN A 361 34.97 9.46 -29.65
N GLN A 362 34.34 10.47 -29.05
CA GLN A 362 33.26 10.29 -28.09
C GLN A 362 32.03 9.62 -28.72
N LEU A 363 31.65 9.99 -29.94
CA LEU A 363 30.57 9.36 -30.69
C LEU A 363 30.88 7.91 -31.01
N THR A 364 32.11 7.62 -31.45
CA THR A 364 32.57 6.25 -31.74
C THR A 364 32.57 5.40 -30.47
N TRP A 365 33.03 5.95 -29.35
CA TRP A 365 33.04 5.26 -28.06
C TRP A 365 31.61 5.03 -27.55
N SER A 366 30.76 6.04 -27.61
CA SER A 366 29.34 5.94 -27.23
C SER A 366 28.60 4.93 -28.10
N SER A 367 28.85 4.92 -29.41
CA SER A 367 28.27 3.94 -30.35
C SER A 367 28.73 2.51 -30.04
N LYS A 368 30.01 2.32 -29.69
CA LYS A 368 30.54 1.02 -29.24
C LYS A 368 29.92 0.56 -27.92
N GLN A 369 29.61 1.48 -27.00
CA GLN A 369 28.95 1.19 -25.72
C GLN A 369 27.44 0.97 -25.88
N MET A 370 26.79 1.58 -26.88
CA MET A 370 25.36 1.38 -27.12
C MET A 370 25.01 -0.07 -27.43
N VAL A 371 25.83 -0.81 -28.17
CA VAL A 371 25.52 -2.21 -28.52
C VAL A 371 25.48 -3.12 -27.28
N PRO A 372 26.50 -3.13 -26.39
CA PRO A 372 26.41 -3.83 -25.11
C PRO A 372 25.26 -3.35 -24.23
N LEU A 373 25.01 -2.04 -24.16
CA LEU A 373 23.89 -1.49 -23.38
C LEU A 373 22.53 -1.92 -23.93
N MET A 374 22.36 -1.97 -25.26
CA MET A 374 21.15 -2.49 -25.90
C MET A 374 20.96 -3.97 -25.60
N ASN A 375 22.03 -4.78 -25.69
CA ASN A 375 21.97 -6.19 -25.33
C ASN A 375 21.62 -6.37 -23.84
N PHE A 376 22.19 -5.56 -22.96
CA PHE A 376 21.87 -5.55 -21.54
C PHE A 376 20.42 -5.11 -21.27
N MET A 377 19.92 -4.08 -21.97
CA MET A 377 18.52 -3.67 -21.88
C MET A 377 17.57 -4.76 -22.37
N ASP A 378 17.92 -5.48 -23.44
CA ASP A 378 17.12 -6.60 -23.93
C ASP A 378 17.18 -7.80 -22.98
N GLN A 379 18.31 -8.05 -22.31
CA GLN A 379 18.41 -9.03 -21.22
C GLN A 379 17.53 -8.64 -20.03
N LEU A 380 17.60 -7.39 -19.56
CA LEU A 380 16.75 -6.87 -18.49
C LEU A 380 15.27 -6.95 -18.86
N ARG A 381 14.89 -6.64 -20.11
CA ARG A 381 13.50 -6.82 -20.58
C ARG A 381 13.06 -8.27 -20.49
N MET A 382 13.91 -9.21 -20.88
CA MET A 382 13.60 -10.64 -20.78
C MET A 382 13.53 -11.11 -19.31
N GLU A 383 14.36 -10.57 -18.43
CA GLU A 383 14.32 -10.85 -16.98
C GLU A 383 13.04 -10.29 -16.35
N VAL A 384 12.67 -9.04 -16.64
CA VAL A 384 11.41 -8.44 -16.18
C VAL A 384 10.20 -9.24 -16.68
N LEU A 385 10.20 -9.68 -17.94
CA LEU A 385 9.13 -10.54 -18.46
C LEU A 385 9.09 -11.90 -17.74
N ARG A 386 10.24 -12.46 -17.39
CA ARG A 386 10.32 -13.72 -16.63
C ARG A 386 9.79 -13.53 -15.20
N GLU A 387 10.21 -12.49 -14.50
CA GLU A 387 9.72 -12.16 -13.16
C GLU A 387 8.23 -11.86 -13.14
N GLN A 388 7.70 -11.16 -14.16
CA GLN A 388 6.26 -10.95 -14.31
C GLN A 388 5.51 -12.26 -14.48
N LEU A 389 6.04 -13.19 -15.29
CA LEU A 389 5.42 -14.48 -15.54
C LEU A 389 5.48 -15.37 -14.30
N GLU A 390 6.59 -15.38 -13.56
CA GLU A 390 6.73 -16.06 -12.27
C GLU A 390 5.81 -15.45 -11.21
N GLY A 391 5.71 -14.13 -11.14
CA GLY A 391 4.80 -13.42 -10.26
C GLY A 391 3.32 -13.71 -10.57
N ASP A 392 2.96 -13.80 -11.84
CA ASP A 392 1.62 -14.18 -12.28
C ASP A 392 1.30 -15.64 -11.97
N LEU A 393 2.28 -16.55 -12.11
CA LEU A 393 2.14 -17.95 -11.69
C LEU A 393 1.92 -18.04 -10.18
N MET A 394 2.74 -17.37 -9.38
CA MET A 394 2.59 -17.32 -7.91
C MET A 394 1.24 -16.74 -7.49
N ARG A 395 0.78 -15.65 -8.12
CA ARG A 395 -0.55 -15.07 -7.85
C ARG A 395 -1.66 -16.07 -8.19
N ARG A 396 -1.57 -16.75 -9.33
CA ARG A 396 -2.55 -17.78 -9.73
C ARG A 396 -2.56 -18.94 -8.74
N GLU A 397 -1.40 -19.39 -8.27
CA GLU A 397 -1.29 -20.44 -7.27
C GLU A 397 -1.89 -20.02 -5.92
N LEU A 398 -1.63 -18.78 -5.47
CA LEU A 398 -2.18 -18.24 -4.24
C LEU A 398 -3.70 -18.04 -4.32
N VAL A 399 -4.21 -17.57 -5.46
CA VAL A 399 -5.66 -17.49 -5.73
C VAL A 399 -6.28 -18.89 -5.76
N ALA A 400 -5.62 -19.87 -6.39
CA ALA A 400 -6.10 -21.25 -6.42
C ALA A 400 -6.04 -21.92 -5.04
N ALA A 401 -5.04 -21.61 -4.21
CA ALA A 401 -4.90 -22.12 -2.85
C ALA A 401 -5.97 -21.51 -1.93
N SER A 402 -6.16 -20.18 -1.99
CA SER A 402 -7.20 -19.50 -1.22
C SER A 402 -8.60 -19.96 -1.65
N ALA A 403 -8.87 -20.11 -2.95
CA ALA A 403 -10.13 -20.67 -3.44
C ALA A 403 -10.38 -22.10 -2.93
N ARG A 404 -9.34 -22.94 -2.86
CA ARG A 404 -9.43 -24.29 -2.27
C ARG A 404 -9.74 -24.23 -0.76
N GLN A 405 -9.11 -23.32 -0.02
CA GLN A 405 -9.38 -23.12 1.41
C GLN A 405 -10.82 -22.63 1.64
N PHE A 406 -11.28 -21.65 0.86
CA PHE A 406 -12.66 -21.15 0.94
C PHE A 406 -13.67 -22.23 0.57
N ALA A 407 -13.40 -23.06 -0.44
CA ALA A 407 -14.25 -24.19 -0.78
C ALA A 407 -14.35 -25.19 0.39
N ALA A 408 -13.22 -25.56 1.00
CA ALA A 408 -13.19 -26.45 2.16
C ALA A 408 -13.93 -25.87 3.38
N LEU A 409 -13.76 -24.57 3.66
CA LEU A 409 -14.52 -23.89 4.73
C LEU A 409 -16.02 -23.88 4.43
N THR A 410 -16.40 -23.61 3.18
CA THR A 410 -17.81 -23.61 2.77
C THR A 410 -18.44 -25.00 2.91
N GLU A 411 -17.72 -26.06 2.54
CA GLU A 411 -18.16 -27.44 2.76
C GLU A 411 -18.29 -27.76 4.25
N ARG A 412 -17.33 -27.36 5.08
CA ARG A 412 -17.40 -27.55 6.53
C ARG A 412 -18.59 -26.83 7.17
N LEU A 413 -18.86 -25.59 6.76
CA LEU A 413 -20.03 -24.83 7.22
C LEU A 413 -21.34 -25.49 6.76
N ARG A 414 -21.39 -26.04 5.54
CA ARG A 414 -22.56 -26.80 5.06
C ARG A 414 -22.78 -28.07 5.90
N LEU A 415 -21.73 -28.80 6.23
CA LEU A 415 -21.80 -29.99 7.07
C LEU A 415 -22.25 -29.64 8.50
N GLN A 416 -21.69 -28.58 9.09
CA GLN A 416 -22.12 -28.08 10.41
C GLN A 416 -23.58 -27.68 10.41
N ARG A 417 -24.04 -26.92 9.40
CA ARG A 417 -25.45 -26.55 9.28
C ARG A 417 -26.36 -27.77 9.12
N ALA A 418 -25.92 -28.80 8.41
CA ALA A 418 -26.67 -30.05 8.30
C ALA A 418 -26.79 -30.76 9.67
N GLN A 419 -25.70 -30.81 10.44
CA GLN A 419 -25.70 -31.38 11.80
C GLN A 419 -26.58 -30.56 12.76
N GLU A 420 -26.53 -29.23 12.71
CA GLU A 420 -27.40 -28.36 13.50
C GLU A 420 -28.88 -28.61 13.19
N LEU A 421 -29.23 -28.71 11.91
CA LEU A 421 -30.61 -29.04 11.50
C LEU A 421 -31.04 -30.42 11.97
N GLU A 422 -30.14 -31.41 11.95
CA GLU A 422 -30.41 -32.76 12.47
C GLU A 422 -30.62 -32.75 13.99
N ILE A 423 -29.80 -32.02 14.74
CA ILE A 423 -29.95 -31.86 16.19
C ILE A 423 -31.27 -31.15 16.51
N LEU A 424 -31.60 -30.08 15.79
CA LEU A 424 -32.87 -29.36 15.96
C LEU A 424 -34.08 -30.25 15.66
N ALA A 425 -34.00 -31.10 14.62
CA ALA A 425 -35.05 -32.08 14.34
C ALA A 425 -35.20 -33.07 15.50
N ARG A 426 -34.07 -33.60 16.01
CA ARG A 426 -34.08 -34.52 17.16
C ARG A 426 -34.63 -33.87 18.44
N LEU A 427 -34.28 -32.61 18.72
CA LEU A 427 -34.83 -31.88 19.86
C LEU A 427 -36.35 -31.68 19.72
N ARG A 428 -36.81 -31.36 18.51
CA ARG A 428 -38.25 -31.24 18.24
C ARG A 428 -38.98 -32.57 18.44
N ASP A 429 -38.38 -33.69 18.05
CA ASP A 429 -38.96 -35.01 18.25
C ASP A 429 -39.06 -35.33 19.76
N LEU A 430 -38.00 -35.07 20.53
CA LEU A 430 -38.02 -35.22 22.00
C LEU A 430 -39.06 -34.31 22.67
N GLU A 431 -39.23 -33.07 22.19
CA GLU A 431 -40.28 -32.17 22.69
C GLU A 431 -41.69 -32.70 22.38
N ASN A 432 -41.88 -33.32 21.22
CA ASN A 432 -43.16 -33.93 20.86
C ASN A 432 -43.41 -35.16 21.72
N GLU A 433 -42.41 -36.03 21.92
CA GLU A 433 -42.51 -37.17 22.83
C GLU A 433 -42.88 -36.73 24.26
N ALA A 434 -42.22 -35.68 24.79
CA ALA A 434 -42.55 -35.14 26.11
C ALA A 434 -43.97 -34.54 26.16
N LYS A 435 -44.44 -33.91 25.08
CA LYS A 435 -45.83 -33.44 24.99
C LYS A 435 -46.81 -34.60 24.95
N ASP A 436 -46.52 -35.64 24.19
CA ASP A 436 -47.35 -36.85 24.08
C ASP A 436 -47.42 -37.59 25.42
N GLU A 437 -46.31 -37.69 26.15
CA GLU A 437 -46.28 -38.22 27.52
C GLU A 437 -47.15 -37.39 28.46
N ARG A 438 -47.07 -36.05 28.38
CA ARG A 438 -47.88 -35.15 29.20
C ARG A 438 -49.37 -35.27 28.86
N ILE A 439 -49.72 -35.39 27.58
CA ILE A 439 -51.08 -35.68 27.14
C ILE A 439 -51.53 -37.02 27.71
N ALA A 440 -50.73 -38.07 27.60
CA ALA A 440 -51.06 -39.40 28.13
C ALA A 440 -51.20 -39.42 29.67
N VAL A 441 -50.47 -38.58 30.40
CA VAL A 441 -50.67 -38.38 31.84
C VAL A 441 -52.01 -37.69 32.10
N LEU A 442 -52.29 -36.58 31.41
CA LEU A 442 -53.56 -35.86 31.54
C LEU A 442 -54.77 -36.73 31.16
N GLU A 443 -54.66 -37.55 30.13
CA GLU A 443 -55.70 -38.50 29.73
C GLU A 443 -55.96 -39.55 30.82
N ARG A 444 -54.91 -40.04 31.48
CA ARG A 444 -55.05 -40.93 32.65
C ARG A 444 -55.69 -40.21 33.83
N GLU A 445 -55.24 -39.01 34.17
CA GLU A 445 -55.83 -38.21 35.25
C GLU A 445 -57.32 -37.91 34.99
N ILE A 446 -57.68 -37.56 33.77
CA ILE A 446 -59.08 -37.36 33.35
C ILE A 446 -59.89 -38.66 33.42
N ALA A 447 -59.29 -39.80 33.06
CA ALA A 447 -59.94 -41.10 33.15
C ALA A 447 -60.16 -41.54 34.61
N GLU A 448 -59.23 -41.21 35.50
CA GLU A 448 -59.25 -41.53 36.92
C GLU A 448 -60.02 -40.49 37.78
N ASP A 449 -60.32 -39.31 37.22
CA ASP A 449 -61.07 -38.26 37.92
C ASP A 449 -62.49 -38.73 38.26
N LYS A 450 -62.73 -38.85 39.57
CA LYS A 450 -64.01 -39.28 40.15
C LYS A 450 -65.16 -38.34 39.79
N HIS A 451 -64.91 -37.04 39.64
CA HIS A 451 -65.94 -36.08 39.26
C HIS A 451 -66.37 -36.29 37.80
N ILE A 452 -65.42 -36.52 36.90
CA ILE A 452 -65.71 -36.84 35.50
C ILE A 452 -66.44 -38.19 35.41
N HIS A 453 -66.04 -39.18 36.20
CA HIS A 453 -66.74 -40.47 36.25
C HIS A 453 -68.18 -40.32 36.79
N ALA A 454 -68.39 -39.50 37.83
CA ALA A 454 -69.71 -39.19 38.35
C ALA A 454 -70.58 -38.43 37.33
N LEU A 455 -70.00 -37.47 36.60
CA LEU A 455 -70.70 -36.76 35.52
C LEU A 455 -71.06 -37.69 34.36
N LYS A 456 -70.16 -38.59 33.95
CA LYS A 456 -70.47 -39.65 32.96
C LYS A 456 -71.59 -40.55 33.45
N GLY A 457 -71.57 -40.96 34.72
CA GLY A 457 -72.65 -41.73 35.35
C GLY A 457 -73.98 -40.97 35.32
N MET A 458 -73.98 -39.69 35.69
CA MET A 458 -75.16 -38.82 35.61
C MET A 458 -75.67 -38.66 34.18
N ILE A 459 -74.80 -38.53 33.18
CA ILE A 459 -75.20 -38.46 31.77
C ILE A 459 -75.86 -39.77 31.37
N VAL A 460 -75.29 -40.93 31.71
CA VAL A 460 -75.90 -42.24 31.44
C VAL A 460 -77.26 -42.36 32.15
N ASP A 461 -77.37 -41.90 33.40
CA ASP A 461 -78.63 -41.89 34.14
C ASP A 461 -79.65 -40.95 33.51
N LEU A 462 -79.23 -39.76 33.06
CA LEU A 462 -80.08 -38.81 32.35
C LEU A 462 -80.52 -39.38 31.01
N GLU A 463 -79.62 -40.01 30.24
CA GLU A 463 -79.97 -40.69 28.99
C GLU A 463 -80.93 -41.86 29.22
N TYR A 464 -80.72 -42.66 30.27
CA TYR A 464 -81.64 -43.71 30.67
C TYR A 464 -83.02 -43.14 31.04
N ASN A 465 -83.03 -42.08 31.85
CA ASN A 465 -84.26 -41.38 32.25
C ASN A 465 -84.96 -40.72 31.06
N LEU A 466 -84.21 -40.17 30.11
CA LEU A 466 -84.74 -39.52 28.91
C LEU A 466 -85.27 -40.56 27.93
N ARG A 467 -84.61 -41.70 27.75
CA ARG A 467 -85.17 -42.86 27.03
C ARG A 467 -86.47 -43.34 27.68
N ARG A 468 -86.50 -43.45 29.02
CA ARG A 468 -87.70 -43.83 29.77
C ARG A 468 -88.81 -42.78 29.66
N ALA A 469 -88.47 -41.50 29.59
CA ALA A 469 -89.41 -40.39 29.40
C ALA A 469 -89.92 -40.31 27.95
N LEU A 470 -89.09 -40.61 26.96
CA LEU A 470 -89.48 -40.71 25.55
C LEU A 470 -90.38 -41.92 25.31
N ASP A 471 -90.10 -43.06 25.94
CA ASP A 471 -91.01 -44.22 25.90
C ASP A 471 -92.35 -43.91 26.59
N ARG A 472 -92.35 -43.07 27.64
CA ARG A 472 -93.60 -42.53 28.24
C ARG A 472 -94.28 -41.46 27.37
N ARG A 473 -93.54 -40.73 26.52
CA ARG A 473 -94.07 -39.68 25.63
C ARG A 473 -94.56 -40.18 24.27
N LYS A 474 -94.43 -41.48 23.95
CA LYS A 474 -95.13 -42.08 22.81
C LYS A 474 -96.68 -42.01 22.91
N GLN A 475 -97.24 -41.44 23.97
CA GLN A 475 -98.69 -41.40 24.20
C GLN A 475 -99.42 -40.07 23.92
N ARG A 476 -98.79 -38.95 23.52
CA ARG A 476 -99.56 -37.73 23.14
C ARG A 476 -98.96 -36.95 21.98
N SER A 477 -99.57 -37.12 20.81
CA SER A 477 -99.39 -36.35 19.58
C SER A 477 -100.25 -35.08 19.58
N TYR A 478 -99.68 -33.88 19.47
CA TYR A 478 -100.34 -32.65 18.94
C TYR A 478 -99.21 -31.67 18.56
N VAL A 479 -98.89 -31.45 17.26
CA VAL A 479 -99.56 -30.62 16.22
C VAL A 479 -99.29 -29.12 16.42
N VAL A 480 -98.58 -28.55 15.45
CA VAL A 480 -98.14 -27.14 15.32
C VAL A 480 -99.22 -26.31 14.60
N PRO A 481 -99.60 -25.10 15.06
CA PRO A 481 -100.39 -24.15 14.27
C PRO A 481 -99.54 -23.06 13.58
N PRO A 482 -100.00 -22.49 12.45
CA PRO A 482 -99.16 -21.73 11.52
C PRO A 482 -99.21 -20.19 11.67
N SER A 483 -98.11 -19.62 11.19
CA SER A 483 -97.72 -18.22 10.93
C SER A 483 -98.78 -17.10 10.96
N GLY A 484 -98.49 -16.07 11.76
CA GLY A 484 -98.98 -14.71 11.56
C GLY A 484 -99.59 -14.07 12.81
N GLN A 485 -98.80 -13.78 13.84
CA GLN A 485 -99.26 -12.94 14.95
C GLN A 485 -98.28 -11.79 15.22
N LYS A 486 -98.83 -10.58 15.18
CA LYS A 486 -98.24 -9.38 15.80
C LYS A 486 -98.14 -9.64 17.31
N CYS A 487 -97.07 -9.16 17.94
CA CYS A 487 -96.88 -9.32 19.37
C CYS A 487 -98.10 -8.80 20.15
N VAL A 488 -98.78 -9.69 20.88
CA VAL A 488 -100.02 -9.41 21.62
C VAL A 488 -99.82 -8.35 22.74
N GLN A 489 -98.57 -8.08 23.15
CA GLN A 489 -98.26 -7.07 24.18
C GLN A 489 -97.81 -5.71 23.66
N CYS A 490 -97.48 -5.55 22.37
CA CYS A 490 -97.05 -4.22 21.86
C CYS A 490 -97.53 -3.87 20.44
N GLY A 491 -98.30 -4.73 19.78
CA GLY A 491 -99.06 -4.41 18.57
C GLY A 491 -98.26 -4.01 17.32
N ARG A 492 -96.92 -3.95 17.37
CA ARG A 492 -96.07 -3.63 16.22
C ARG A 492 -95.74 -4.89 15.42
N GLU A 493 -95.88 -4.79 14.11
CA GLU A 493 -95.34 -5.78 13.16
C GLU A 493 -93.82 -5.76 13.23
N THR A 494 -93.22 -6.92 13.52
CA THR A 494 -91.77 -7.12 13.42
C THR A 494 -91.38 -7.15 11.94
N SER A 495 -91.01 -5.99 11.41
CA SER A 495 -90.36 -5.91 10.11
C SER A 495 -88.95 -6.51 10.21
N TYR A 496 -88.75 -7.68 9.60
CA TYR A 496 -87.43 -8.25 9.35
C TYR A 496 -86.61 -7.27 8.49
N ARG A 497 -85.60 -6.62 9.07
CA ARG A 497 -84.65 -5.80 8.31
C ARG A 497 -83.42 -6.67 7.99
N ALA A 498 -83.40 -7.21 6.78
CA ALA A 498 -82.26 -7.94 6.25
C ALA A 498 -81.05 -6.99 6.09
N TRP A 499 -79.91 -7.36 6.66
CA TRP A 499 -78.64 -6.65 6.48
C TRP A 499 -78.11 -6.93 5.07
N LYS A 500 -78.22 -5.95 4.17
CA LYS A 500 -77.46 -5.90 2.91
C LYS A 500 -76.29 -4.91 3.10
N LEU A 501 -75.07 -5.46 2.96
CA LEU A 501 -73.78 -4.90 2.51
C LEU A 501 -73.27 -3.53 3.06
N PRO A 502 -72.02 -3.44 3.54
CA PRO A 502 -71.31 -2.17 3.69
C PRO A 502 -70.68 -1.68 2.36
N PRO A 503 -70.50 -0.36 2.18
CA PRO A 503 -70.13 0.25 0.90
C PRO A 503 -68.63 0.14 0.57
N GLU A 504 -68.33 0.07 -0.73
CA GLU A 504 -66.98 -0.02 -1.31
C GLU A 504 -66.13 1.22 -0.99
N GLY A 505 -64.88 0.98 -0.57
CA GLY A 505 -63.85 2.02 -0.52
C GLY A 505 -63.28 2.31 0.87
N LEU A 506 -62.64 1.31 1.48
CA LEU A 506 -61.56 1.47 2.48
C LEU A 506 -60.90 0.11 2.68
N ALA A 507 -60.09 -0.28 1.68
CA ALA A 507 -59.28 -1.49 1.74
C ALA A 507 -57.85 -1.12 2.13
N ARG A 508 -57.37 -1.83 3.16
CA ARG A 508 -55.96 -2.13 3.50
C ARG A 508 -55.25 -1.15 4.43
N SER A 509 -55.30 -1.48 5.73
CA SER A 509 -54.08 -1.48 6.53
C SER A 509 -53.96 -2.78 7.33
N ALA A 510 -52.78 -3.38 7.17
CA ALA A 510 -52.02 -4.30 8.02
C ALA A 510 -52.71 -5.04 9.18
N SER A 511 -52.85 -6.36 9.05
CA SER A 511 -52.18 -7.35 9.91
C SER A 511 -52.83 -8.73 9.72
N GLU A 512 -52.19 -9.60 8.95
CA GLU A 512 -52.32 -11.06 9.09
C GLU A 512 -51.20 -11.70 8.27
N VAL A 513 -50.11 -11.96 8.99
CA VAL A 513 -49.07 -12.88 8.59
C VAL A 513 -49.54 -14.24 9.08
N ASP A 514 -49.96 -15.12 8.18
CA ASP A 514 -49.80 -16.54 8.42
C ASP A 514 -49.73 -17.34 7.11
N LEU A 515 -48.58 -18.00 6.96
CA LEU A 515 -48.41 -19.38 6.50
C LEU A 515 -49.28 -19.86 5.32
N SER A 516 -48.63 -20.11 4.17
CA SER A 516 -48.32 -21.48 3.69
C SER A 516 -48.23 -21.59 2.16
N ARG A 517 -47.09 -22.12 1.73
CA ARG A 517 -46.95 -23.18 0.71
C ARG A 517 -47.22 -22.82 -0.76
N GLU A 518 -46.13 -22.64 -1.51
CA GLU A 518 -45.87 -23.47 -2.70
C GLU A 518 -44.38 -23.48 -3.09
N ARG A 519 -43.94 -24.63 -3.60
CA ARG A 519 -42.54 -25.00 -3.93
C ARG A 519 -42.16 -24.51 -5.34
N PRO A 520 -40.87 -24.61 -5.73
CA PRO A 520 -40.20 -23.67 -6.62
C PRO A 520 -40.13 -24.12 -8.08
N SER A 521 -39.91 -23.16 -8.98
CA SER A 521 -39.29 -23.45 -10.28
C SER A 521 -38.47 -22.25 -10.79
N ALA A 522 -37.22 -22.56 -11.10
CA ALA A 522 -36.38 -22.02 -12.17
C ALA A 522 -35.71 -20.63 -12.04
N VAL A 523 -34.38 -20.73 -11.96
CA VAL A 523 -33.38 -19.99 -12.76
C VAL A 523 -33.30 -18.47 -12.53
N ALA A 524 -32.47 -18.09 -11.54
CA ALA A 524 -31.92 -16.75 -11.44
C ALA A 524 -30.75 -16.58 -12.42
N SER A 525 -30.90 -15.68 -13.39
CA SER A 525 -29.78 -15.00 -14.05
C SER A 525 -29.49 -13.70 -13.28
N PRO A 526 -28.23 -13.25 -13.16
CA PRO A 526 -27.88 -12.08 -12.35
C PRO A 526 -28.29 -10.76 -13.03
N PRO A 527 -28.65 -9.72 -12.26
CA PRO A 527 -29.17 -8.47 -12.80
C PRO A 527 -28.06 -7.55 -13.33
N LYS A 528 -28.35 -6.91 -14.47
CA LYS A 528 -27.64 -5.75 -15.00
C LYS A 528 -27.91 -4.54 -14.09
N ILE A 529 -26.84 -3.89 -13.64
CA ILE A 529 -26.88 -2.60 -12.95
C ILE A 529 -27.01 -1.51 -14.01
N GLU A 530 -28.19 -0.91 -14.11
CA GLU A 530 -28.41 0.33 -14.86
C GLU A 530 -27.87 1.53 -14.06
N ARG A 531 -26.99 2.29 -14.70
CA ARG A 531 -26.47 3.57 -14.22
C ARG A 531 -27.60 4.61 -14.21
N SER A 532 -28.03 5.02 -13.02
CA SER A 532 -28.81 6.23 -12.81
C SER A 532 -27.93 7.47 -13.03
N GLN A 533 -28.34 8.32 -13.96
CA GLN A 533 -27.86 9.69 -14.10
C GLN A 533 -28.30 10.52 -12.89
N SER A 534 -27.35 11.12 -12.17
CA SER A 534 -27.62 12.22 -11.25
C SER A 534 -26.76 13.42 -11.62
N ARG A 535 -27.37 14.38 -12.33
CA ARG A 535 -26.95 15.78 -12.32
C ARG A 535 -27.28 16.34 -10.93
N GLY A 536 -26.26 16.83 -10.24
CA GLY A 536 -26.41 17.54 -8.96
C GLY A 536 -25.17 18.38 -8.70
N ASN A 537 -25.26 19.67 -9.02
CA ASN A 537 -24.29 20.68 -8.62
C ASN A 537 -24.18 20.71 -7.09
N ALA A 538 -22.99 20.41 -6.57
CA ALA A 538 -22.59 20.80 -5.22
C ALA A 538 -21.14 21.31 -5.29
N ARG A 539 -21.02 22.65 -5.39
CA ARG A 539 -19.82 23.38 -4.98
C ARG A 539 -19.65 23.12 -3.48
N ALA A 540 -18.69 22.28 -3.10
CA ALA A 540 -18.13 22.26 -1.77
C ALA A 540 -16.81 23.02 -1.83
N ALA A 541 -16.79 24.20 -1.21
CA ALA A 541 -15.59 24.95 -0.92
C ALA A 541 -14.80 24.20 0.15
N TRP A 542 -13.66 23.63 -0.23
CA TRP A 542 -12.62 23.21 0.69
C TRP A 542 -11.33 23.92 0.28
N SER A 543 -10.88 24.71 1.25
CA SER A 543 -9.73 25.61 1.37
C SER A 543 -8.50 25.34 0.51
N ASP A 544 -8.05 26.39 -0.18
CA ASP A 544 -6.73 26.54 -0.81
C ASP A 544 -5.56 26.74 0.20
N GLU A 545 -5.74 26.44 1.49
CA GLU A 545 -4.72 26.70 2.54
C GLU A 545 -3.62 25.63 2.66
N GLU A 546 -3.75 24.46 2.04
CA GLU A 546 -2.73 23.41 2.15
C GLU A 546 -1.60 23.50 1.09
N LYS A 547 -1.79 24.27 0.02
CA LYS A 547 -0.75 24.42 -1.03
C LYS A 547 0.35 25.42 -0.73
N GLU A 548 0.23 26.20 0.36
CA GLU A 548 1.24 27.19 0.74
C GLU A 548 2.26 26.68 1.76
N LYS A 549 2.07 25.46 2.30
CA LYS A 549 3.02 24.84 3.25
C LYS A 549 4.05 23.91 2.59
N GLU A 550 3.76 23.33 1.43
CA GLU A 550 4.73 22.50 0.70
C GLU A 550 5.79 23.29 -0.06
N SER A 551 5.58 24.59 -0.32
CA SER A 551 6.53 25.45 -1.02
C SER A 551 7.63 26.04 -0.13
N LYS A 552 7.57 25.85 1.21
CA LYS A 552 8.59 26.35 2.16
C LYS A 552 9.74 25.38 2.44
N PHE A 553 9.66 24.12 2.03
CA PHE A 553 10.73 23.13 2.27
C PHE A 553 11.80 23.02 1.16
N LEU A 554 11.67 23.78 0.07
CA LEU A 554 12.63 23.77 -1.06
C LEU A 554 13.68 24.88 -1.03
N ALA A 555 13.80 25.63 0.08
CA ALA A 555 14.71 26.77 0.20
C ALA A 555 15.76 26.64 1.32
N VAL A 556 16.16 25.41 1.64
CA VAL A 556 17.43 25.11 2.33
C VAL A 556 18.16 24.16 1.41
N TRP A 557 19.48 24.35 1.23
CA TRP A 557 20.33 23.81 0.14
C TRP A 557 20.53 24.77 -1.05
N ARG A 558 21.23 25.86 -0.76
CA ARG A 558 22.29 26.41 -1.63
C ARG A 558 23.55 26.62 -0.79
#